data_AF-U9VV37-F1
#
_entry.id   AF-U9VV37-F1
#
_cell.length_a   1.000
_cell.length_b   1.000
_cell.length_c   1.000
_cell.angle_alpha   90.00
_cell.angle_beta   90.00
_cell.angle_gamma   90.00
#
_symmetry.space_group_name_H-M   'P 1'
#
loop_
_entity.id
_entity.type
_entity.pdbx_description
1 polymer ?
#
loop_
_entity_poly.entity_id
_entity_poly.type
_entity_poly.pdbx_seq_one_letter_code
_entity_poly.pdbx_strand_id
1 'polypeptide(L)'
;ENMGGLVTPAASGATDRIKLAGDLIYQVANLSHEEQLQFMRDLVAGTNNAMTRDYGCLTSNNKLAFWYQLAEWMRSGDVVPVPQDYQLSAPATAVLNKLIVLGFNQQIAVLRLIAGKMGINPLTA
;
A
#
# COMPACT_ATOMS: atom_id res chain seq x y z
N GLU A 1 -44.50 -18.40 0.43
CA GLU A 1 -44.68 -17.35 -0.60
C GLU A 1 -44.62 -16.01 0.14
N ASN A 2 -43.85 -14.97 -0.20
CA ASN A 2 -43.16 -14.62 -1.43
C ASN A 2 -42.17 -13.47 -1.10
N MET A 3 -41.00 -13.49 -1.74
CA MET A 3 -40.09 -12.34 -2.02
C MET A 3 -39.35 -11.72 -0.81
N GLY A 4 -38.02 -11.74 -0.71
CA GLY A 4 -37.01 -11.56 -1.77
C GLY A 4 -36.93 -10.08 -2.13
N GLY A 5 -36.03 -9.31 -1.48
CA GLY A 5 -35.95 -7.86 -1.69
C GLY A 5 -34.66 -7.22 -1.17
N LEU A 6 -33.57 -7.47 -1.90
CA LEU A 6 -32.46 -6.52 -2.10
C LEU A 6 -31.76 -5.96 -0.84
N VAL A 7 -30.95 -6.81 -0.19
CA VAL A 7 -29.72 -6.28 0.41
C VAL A 7 -28.72 -6.13 -0.74
N THR A 8 -28.57 -4.90 -1.20
CA THR A 8 -27.66 -4.51 -2.29
C THR A 8 -26.27 -5.09 -2.05
N PRO A 9 -25.73 -5.95 -2.94
CA PRO A 9 -24.42 -6.62 -2.78
C PRO A 9 -23.20 -5.67 -2.67
N ALA A 10 -23.39 -4.36 -2.84
CA ALA A 10 -22.32 -3.37 -2.82
C ALA A 10 -21.84 -3.01 -1.40
N ALA A 11 -22.68 -3.13 -0.38
CA ALA A 11 -22.36 -2.68 0.99
C ALA A 11 -21.56 -3.71 1.80
N SER A 12 -21.85 -5.01 1.64
CA SER A 12 -21.04 -6.09 2.20
C SER A 12 -19.64 -6.09 1.57
N GLY A 13 -19.56 -5.99 0.24
CA GLY A 13 -18.28 -5.87 -0.45
C GLY A 13 -17.45 -4.65 -0.04
N ALA A 14 -18.06 -3.51 0.28
CA ALA A 14 -17.32 -2.35 0.79
C ALA A 14 -16.85 -2.54 2.24
N THR A 15 -17.66 -3.17 3.10
CA THR A 15 -17.35 -3.43 4.51
C THR A 15 -16.28 -4.52 4.66
N ASP A 16 -16.36 -5.57 3.87
CA ASP A 16 -15.37 -6.64 3.81
C ASP A 16 -14.05 -6.13 3.25
N ARG A 17 -14.06 -5.23 2.26
CA ARG A 17 -12.86 -4.53 1.76
C ARG A 17 -12.24 -3.59 2.81
N ILE A 18 -13.05 -2.94 3.65
CA ILE A 18 -12.57 -2.08 4.74
C ILE A 18 -11.95 -2.92 5.88
N LYS A 19 -12.47 -4.12 6.16
CA LYS A 19 -11.82 -5.08 7.07
C LYS A 19 -10.52 -5.65 6.48
N LEU A 20 -10.55 -6.10 5.23
CA LEU A 20 -9.40 -6.65 4.50
C LEU A 20 -8.22 -5.67 4.41
N ALA A 21 -8.52 -4.37 4.29
CA ALA A 21 -7.57 -3.28 4.31
C ALA A 21 -6.77 -3.15 5.61
N GLY A 22 -7.42 -3.39 6.76
CA GLY A 22 -6.79 -3.38 8.07
C GLY A 22 -5.95 -4.64 8.31
N ASP A 23 -6.37 -5.77 7.74
CA ASP A 23 -5.68 -7.06 7.89
C ASP A 23 -4.43 -7.18 6.99
N LEU A 24 -4.37 -6.48 5.86
CA LEU A 24 -3.29 -6.62 4.88
C LEU A 24 -1.90 -6.35 5.50
N ILE A 25 -1.76 -5.31 6.32
CA ILE A 25 -0.46 -4.97 6.90
C ILE A 25 0.03 -6.08 7.85
N TYR A 26 -0.86 -6.67 8.65
CA TYR A 26 -0.56 -7.81 9.52
C TYR A 26 -0.25 -9.07 8.73
N GLN A 27 -0.92 -9.30 7.59
CA GLN A 27 -0.56 -10.38 6.68
C GLN A 27 0.87 -10.22 6.17
N VAL A 28 1.26 -9.00 5.77
CA VAL A 28 2.63 -8.71 5.34
C VAL A 28 3.64 -8.98 6.46
N ALA A 29 3.37 -8.56 7.70
CA ALA A 29 4.27 -8.83 8.82
C ALA A 29 4.46 -10.33 9.13
N ASN A 30 3.48 -11.17 8.80
CA ASN A 30 3.57 -12.62 8.97
C ASN A 30 4.30 -13.35 7.83
N LEU A 31 4.64 -12.67 6.75
CA LEU A 31 5.45 -13.22 5.66
C LEU A 31 6.94 -13.31 6.06
N SER A 32 7.69 -14.17 5.40
CA SER A 32 9.16 -14.12 5.48
C SER A 32 9.71 -12.81 4.91
N HIS A 33 10.90 -12.38 5.34
CA HIS A 33 11.52 -11.13 4.83
C HIS A 33 11.65 -11.09 3.30
N GLU A 34 11.91 -12.23 2.66
CA GLU A 34 11.98 -12.32 1.19
C GLU A 34 10.61 -12.06 0.56
N GLU A 35 9.56 -12.66 1.10
CA GLU A 35 8.18 -12.48 0.65
C GLU A 35 7.67 -11.06 0.93
N GLN A 36 8.02 -10.47 2.07
CA GLN A 36 7.74 -9.06 2.37
C GLN A 36 8.35 -8.14 1.31
N LEU A 37 9.62 -8.37 0.98
CA LEU A 37 10.31 -7.60 -0.04
C LEU A 37 9.71 -7.82 -1.43
N GLN A 38 9.33 -9.06 -1.75
CA GLN A 38 8.68 -9.38 -3.01
C GLN A 38 7.30 -8.71 -3.13
N PHE A 39 6.50 -8.73 -2.07
CA PHE A 39 5.24 -8.02 -2.01
C PHE A 39 5.41 -6.51 -2.26
N MET A 40 6.41 -5.88 -1.63
CA MET A 40 6.70 -4.46 -1.85
C MET A 40 7.10 -4.17 -3.30
N ARG A 41 7.89 -5.04 -3.93
CA ARG A 41 8.24 -4.93 -5.36
C ARG A 41 7.02 -5.10 -6.25
N ASP A 42 6.15 -6.06 -5.95
CA ASP A 42 4.93 -6.32 -6.69
C ASP A 42 3.94 -5.17 -6.61
N LEU A 43 3.84 -4.49 -5.46
CA LEU A 43 3.05 -3.26 -5.33
C LEU A 43 3.53 -2.16 -6.28
N VAL A 44 4.84 -1.95 -6.35
CA VAL A 44 5.45 -0.92 -7.21
C VAL A 44 5.32 -1.30 -8.69
N ALA A 45 5.50 -2.57 -9.03
CA ALA A 45 5.38 -3.09 -10.38
C ALA A 45 3.92 -3.18 -10.87
N GLY A 46 2.95 -3.10 -9.96
CA GLY A 46 1.55 -3.37 -10.28
C GLY A 46 1.38 -4.81 -10.75
N THR A 47 2.06 -5.77 -10.10
CA THR A 47 1.89 -7.20 -10.38
C THR A 47 0.48 -7.63 -9.98
N ASN A 48 -0.18 -8.47 -10.77
CA ASN A 48 -1.55 -8.90 -10.51
C ASN A 48 -1.60 -10.14 -9.59
N ASN A 49 -1.73 -9.93 -8.29
CA ASN A 49 -1.92 -10.99 -7.30
C ASN A 49 -2.96 -10.59 -6.24
N ALA A 50 -3.29 -11.49 -5.32
CA ALA A 50 -4.33 -11.23 -4.31
C ALA A 50 -3.99 -10.01 -3.42
N MET A 51 -2.79 -9.99 -2.84
CA MET A 51 -2.38 -8.92 -1.91
C MET A 51 -2.26 -7.55 -2.58
N THR A 52 -1.80 -7.48 -3.84
CA THR A 52 -1.73 -6.21 -4.59
C THR A 52 -3.10 -5.69 -5.00
N ARG A 53 -4.10 -6.58 -5.18
CA ARG A 53 -5.51 -6.21 -5.38
C ARG A 53 -6.14 -5.67 -4.10
N ASP A 54 -5.86 -6.32 -2.97
CA ASP A 54 -6.33 -5.89 -1.66
C ASP A 54 -5.79 -4.49 -1.34
N TYR A 55 -4.48 -4.27 -1.59
CA TYR A 55 -3.88 -2.94 -1.54
C TYR A 55 -4.53 -1.96 -2.52
N GLY A 56 -4.80 -2.40 -3.76
CA GLY A 56 -5.42 -1.57 -4.79
C GLY A 56 -6.80 -1.04 -4.43
N CYS A 57 -7.55 -1.79 -3.59
CA CYS A 57 -8.87 -1.40 -3.10
C CYS A 57 -8.83 -0.35 -1.98
N LEU A 58 -7.65 -0.04 -1.42
CA LEU A 58 -7.48 0.96 -0.38
C LEU A 58 -7.74 2.38 -0.90
N THR A 59 -8.34 3.21 -0.05
CA THR A 59 -8.40 4.66 -0.30
C THR A 59 -6.98 5.25 -0.31
N SER A 60 -6.77 6.38 -0.98
CA SER A 60 -5.43 7.02 -1.02
C SER A 60 -4.88 7.35 0.38
N ASN A 61 -5.75 7.67 1.35
CA ASN A 61 -5.34 7.91 2.73
C ASN A 61 -4.93 6.60 3.42
N ASN A 62 -5.67 5.51 3.23
CA ASN A 62 -5.31 4.20 3.79
C ASN A 62 -4.02 3.65 3.17
N LYS A 63 -3.79 3.89 1.87
CA LYS A 63 -2.51 3.56 1.20
C LYS A 63 -1.33 4.31 1.84
N LEU A 64 -1.50 5.59 2.15
CA LEU A 64 -0.47 6.37 2.84
C LEU A 64 -0.23 5.87 4.27
N ALA A 65 -1.31 5.57 5.01
CA ALA A 65 -1.22 5.00 6.36
C ALA A 65 -0.54 3.62 6.37
N PHE A 66 -0.82 2.78 5.36
CA PHE A 66 -0.15 1.49 5.16
C PHE A 66 1.36 1.65 5.04
N TRP A 67 1.83 2.55 4.16
CA TRP A 67 3.27 2.80 3.98
C TRP A 67 3.93 3.39 5.22
N TYR A 68 3.21 4.25 5.96
CA TYR A 68 3.69 4.75 7.24
C TYR A 68 3.89 3.61 8.25
N GLN A 69 2.88 2.75 8.45
CA GLN A 69 2.97 1.62 9.38
C GLN A 69 4.07 0.63 8.97
N LEU A 70 4.21 0.37 7.68
CA LEU A 70 5.25 -0.48 7.13
C LEU A 70 6.65 0.08 7.46
N ALA A 71 6.85 1.39 7.34
CA ALA A 71 8.12 2.03 7.71
C ALA A 71 8.38 1.99 9.24
N GLU A 72 7.35 2.12 10.07
CA GLU A 72 7.47 1.92 11.52
C GLU A 72 7.94 0.49 11.85
N TRP A 73 7.38 -0.51 11.15
CA TRP A 73 7.73 -1.92 11.34
C TRP A 73 9.08 -2.32 10.74
N MET A 74 9.55 -1.62 9.72
CA MET A 74 10.95 -1.71 9.29
C MET A 74 11.92 -1.27 10.38
N ARG A 75 11.51 -0.34 11.26
CA ARG A 75 12.34 0.14 12.36
C ARG A 75 12.32 -0.79 13.58
N SER A 76 11.17 -1.40 13.88
CA SER A 76 11.06 -2.40 14.97
C SER A 76 11.63 -3.77 14.58
N GLY A 77 11.74 -4.06 13.28
CA GLY A 77 12.25 -5.31 12.75
C GLY A 77 11.16 -6.33 12.39
N ASP A 78 9.88 -5.96 12.47
CA ASP A 78 8.75 -6.82 12.06
C ASP A 78 8.61 -6.90 10.53
N VAL A 79 9.15 -5.91 9.81
CA VAL A 79 9.25 -5.90 8.34
C VAL A 79 10.71 -5.74 7.92
N VAL A 80 11.10 -6.39 6.83
CA VAL A 80 12.44 -6.31 6.23
C VAL A 80 12.85 -4.84 6.01
N PRO A 81 13.95 -4.37 6.63
CA PRO A 81 14.38 -2.99 6.49
C PRO A 81 15.08 -2.74 5.15
N VAL A 82 15.27 -1.47 4.81
CA VAL A 82 16.18 -1.08 3.72
C VAL A 82 17.61 -1.47 4.11
N PRO A 83 18.38 -2.15 3.23
CA PRO A 83 19.77 -2.52 3.53
C PRO A 83 20.63 -1.30 3.87
N GLN A 84 21.55 -1.44 4.84
CA GLN A 84 22.42 -0.35 5.28
C GLN A 84 23.40 0.13 4.20
N ASP A 85 23.74 -0.76 3.27
CA ASP A 85 24.61 -0.52 2.13
C ASP A 85 23.85 -0.06 0.87
N TYR A 86 22.52 0.11 0.97
CA TYR A 86 21.73 0.57 -0.16
C TYR A 86 22.07 2.02 -0.54
N GLN A 87 22.38 2.22 -1.82
CA GLN A 87 22.64 3.54 -2.40
C GLN A 87 21.56 3.89 -3.41
N LEU A 88 20.96 5.07 -3.24
CA LEU A 88 20.03 5.62 -4.22
C LEU A 88 20.78 5.93 -5.52
N SER A 89 20.16 5.61 -6.66
CA SER A 89 20.65 6.03 -7.97
C SER A 89 20.64 7.55 -8.10
N ALA A 90 21.50 8.12 -8.94
CA ALA A 90 21.56 9.57 -9.13
C ALA A 90 20.19 10.20 -9.49
N PRO A 91 19.35 9.60 -10.36
CA PRO A 91 18.00 10.10 -10.59
C PRO A 91 17.11 10.04 -9.34
N ALA A 92 17.17 8.96 -8.56
CA ALA A 92 16.37 8.83 -7.33
C ALA A 92 16.78 9.86 -6.27
N THR A 93 18.08 10.09 -6.10
CA THR A 93 18.62 11.13 -5.22
C THR A 93 18.16 12.52 -5.64
N ALA A 94 18.15 12.82 -6.95
CA ALA A 94 17.66 14.11 -7.45
C ALA A 94 16.16 14.32 -7.17
N VAL A 95 15.34 13.28 -7.29
CA VAL A 95 13.90 13.34 -6.94
C VAL A 95 13.71 13.51 -5.44
N LEU A 96 14.45 12.76 -4.61
CA LEU A 96 14.38 12.88 -3.16
C LEU A 96 14.77 14.29 -2.69
N ASN A 97 15.86 14.85 -3.22
CA ASN A 97 16.30 16.21 -2.88
C ASN A 97 15.24 17.28 -3.23
N LYS A 98 14.48 17.09 -4.31
CA LYS A 98 13.36 17.97 -4.65
C LYS A 98 12.17 17.77 -3.72
N LEU A 99 11.93 16.55 -3.25
CA LEU A 99 10.83 16.23 -2.34
C LEU A 99 11.04 16.86 -0.96
N ILE A 100 12.24 16.73 -0.37
CA ILE A 100 12.53 17.18 1.00
C ILE A 100 12.48 18.70 1.18
N VAL A 101 12.66 19.48 0.11
CA VAL A 101 12.58 20.96 0.15
C VAL A 101 11.16 21.49 0.00
N LEU A 102 10.18 20.63 -0.32
CA LEU A 102 8.78 21.03 -0.38
C LEU A 102 8.24 21.33 1.02
N GLY A 103 7.20 22.16 1.10
CA GLY A 103 6.46 22.34 2.36
C GLY A 103 5.76 21.04 2.79
N PHE A 104 5.54 20.87 4.10
CA PHE A 104 4.96 19.63 4.66
C PHE A 104 3.69 19.15 3.92
N ASN A 105 2.74 20.03 3.67
CA ASN A 105 1.51 19.68 2.95
C ASN A 105 1.76 19.21 1.50
N GLN A 106 2.77 19.77 0.83
CA GLN A 106 3.17 19.36 -0.51
C GLN A 106 3.87 17.99 -0.49
N GLN A 107 4.72 17.74 0.51
CA GLN A 107 5.34 16.42 0.70
C GLN A 107 4.26 15.34 0.87
N ILE A 108 3.29 15.56 1.77
CA ILE A 108 2.16 14.64 1.98
C ILE A 108 1.35 14.45 0.70
N ALA A 109 1.09 15.51 -0.07
CA ALA A 109 0.37 15.40 -1.33
C ALA A 109 1.12 14.53 -2.36
N VAL A 110 2.44 14.71 -2.50
CA VAL A 110 3.27 13.90 -3.39
C VAL A 110 3.32 12.43 -2.93
N LEU A 111 3.54 12.17 -1.64
CA LEU A 111 3.57 10.81 -1.09
C LEU A 111 2.24 10.09 -1.27
N ARG A 112 1.12 10.79 -1.02
CA ARG A 112 -0.24 10.26 -1.26
C ARG A 112 -0.47 9.92 -2.73
N LEU A 113 -0.01 10.78 -3.65
CA LEU A 113 -0.11 10.53 -5.09
C LEU A 113 0.70 9.30 -5.50
N ILE A 114 1.93 9.17 -5.01
CA ILE A 114 2.81 8.04 -5.30
C ILE A 114 2.20 6.73 -4.77
N ALA A 115 1.80 6.69 -3.50
CA ALA A 115 1.15 5.53 -2.91
C ALA A 115 -0.15 5.16 -3.67
N GLY A 116 -0.92 6.16 -4.08
CA GLY A 116 -2.14 6.00 -4.87
C GLY A 116 -1.94 5.22 -6.18
N LYS A 117 -0.77 5.38 -6.83
CA LYS A 117 -0.41 4.74 -8.11
C LYS A 117 0.09 3.30 -7.97
N MET A 118 0.32 2.80 -6.76
CA MET A 118 0.79 1.44 -6.50
C MET A 118 -0.37 0.44 -6.36
N GLY A 119 -0.05 -0.83 -6.59
CA GLY A 119 -1.00 -1.95 -6.62
C GLY A 119 -1.89 -1.95 -7.86
N ILE A 120 -2.82 -2.90 -7.93
CA ILE A 120 -3.83 -2.99 -8.99
C ILE A 120 -5.20 -2.82 -8.37
N ASN A 121 -5.96 -1.81 -8.80
CA ASN A 121 -7.37 -1.74 -8.44
C ASN A 121 -8.19 -2.54 -9.47
N PRO A 122 -8.73 -3.74 -9.13
CA PRO A 122 -9.46 -4.57 -10.08
C PRO A 122 -10.77 -3.95 -10.56
N LEU A 123 -11.21 -2.84 -9.96
CA LEU A 123 -12.44 -2.12 -10.34
C LEU A 123 -12.18 -1.00 -11.37
N THR A 124 -10.90 -0.68 -11.63
CA THR A 124 -10.49 0.38 -12.57
C THR A 124 -9.36 -0.05 -13.50
N ALA A 125 -8.93 -1.31 -13.41
CA ALA A 125 -7.86 -1.90 -14.20
C ALA A 125 -8.38 -2.49 -15.52
#